data_AF-R0I7V3-F1
#
_entry.id   AF-R0I7V3-F1
#
_cell.length_a   1.000
_cell.length_b   1.000
_cell.length_c   1.000
_cell.angle_alpha   90.00
_cell.angle_beta   90.00
_cell.angle_gamma   90.00
#
_symmetry.space_group_name_H-M   'P 1'
#
loop_
_entity.id
_entity.type
_entity.pdbx_description
1 polymer ?
#
loop_
_entity_poly.entity_id
_entity_poly.type
_entity_poly.pdbx_seq_one_letter_code
_entity_poly.pdbx_strand_id
1 'polypeptide(L)'
;SAPTTSNAIVFDTYSDFARYLQHRKCPSCSTGFIKRSDDVDAIFKVWLSGAAINSQVKCSQCLKSTCIACFDKAGAPTEKLVNSGRNKVSWCCSRGRLFTIFVMLCGFDQKYCSDKYNEASAHNGSKSNRPINSGTGVGYGSGGFLGMFGRPQGQQSYAEDAGKKTAETAERRSDRFDQMIFSFLAVLCPSPGNDHNDDGPLGSFDIQPPKAVASMLVHSKILAKAAELLRNDSLENVTQRSDLYMALIRFLKRVGVHSISKQEVMYTDRVVFPDTVNLLTLALKSTTAGTASTASPLAECLRKLNLQSSMMIRNAQRLRTEFTDVRGQDMLWLCREISDLSSHLCIEQWYILINEARALRQSPPGRIRRLITEITSLKTGLSSGIYVKHAISRPDMMKILIVGPEGTPYENVVCLSLLGTWFSGAKGEEWQPGVSTILQVLISIQAMILCEDPENNEPGYAARYGRRLAGPSAYTMSARSLTVVYAIRNWANQPPALWKDIAEAHFKRTANKILQTAERWAKESRQPS
;
A
#
# COMPACT_ATOMS: atom_id res chain seq x y z
N SER A 1 15.52 44.01 -31.21
CA SER A 1 14.53 43.41 -30.29
C SER A 1 14.63 41.89 -30.38
N ALA A 2 15.36 41.27 -29.46
CA ALA A 2 15.42 39.81 -29.34
C ALA A 2 14.08 39.29 -28.78
N PRO A 3 13.53 38.19 -29.32
CA PRO A 3 12.26 37.66 -28.83
C PRO A 3 12.46 37.11 -27.41
N THR A 4 11.75 37.72 -26.48
CA THR A 4 11.61 37.34 -25.08
C THR A 4 10.85 36.01 -24.94
N THR A 5 11.32 35.20 -23.97
CA THR A 5 10.64 34.06 -23.33
C THR A 5 10.18 32.90 -24.22
N SER A 6 10.97 31.83 -24.27
CA SER A 6 10.51 30.53 -24.76
C SER A 6 9.42 29.99 -23.81
N ASN A 7 8.18 29.89 -24.29
CA ASN A 7 7.12 29.14 -23.60
C ASN A 7 7.63 27.71 -23.32
N ALA A 8 7.89 27.40 -22.05
CA ALA A 8 8.27 26.05 -21.66
C ALA A 8 7.11 25.11 -21.95
N ILE A 9 7.34 24.10 -22.79
CA ILE A 9 6.31 23.11 -23.13
C ILE A 9 6.05 22.26 -21.88
N VAL A 10 4.85 22.39 -21.30
CA VAL A 10 4.37 21.59 -20.17
C VAL A 10 3.62 20.37 -20.70
N PHE A 11 3.86 19.20 -20.11
CA PHE A 11 3.14 17.96 -20.44
C PHE A 11 2.27 17.54 -19.25
N ASP A 12 0.97 17.76 -19.37
CA ASP A 12 0.02 17.39 -18.32
C ASP A 12 -0.47 15.95 -18.47
N THR A 13 -0.65 15.48 -19.71
CA THR A 13 -1.20 14.14 -20.00
C THR A 13 -0.25 13.27 -20.85
N TYR A 14 -0.49 11.96 -20.86
CA TYR A 14 0.17 11.05 -21.80
C TYR A 14 -0.10 11.45 -23.26
N SER A 15 -1.28 12.00 -23.56
CA SER A 15 -1.68 12.42 -24.91
C SER A 15 -0.88 13.64 -25.39
N ASP A 16 -0.62 14.62 -24.51
CA ASP A 16 0.19 15.79 -24.85
C ASP A 16 1.61 15.39 -25.26
N PHE A 17 2.19 14.47 -24.50
CA PHE A 17 3.52 13.97 -24.80
C PHE A 17 3.54 13.11 -26.06
N ALA A 18 2.53 12.25 -26.29
CA ALA A 18 2.42 11.46 -27.51
C ALA A 18 2.31 12.36 -28.76
N ARG A 19 1.49 13.42 -28.69
CA ARG A 19 1.37 14.42 -29.76
C ARG A 19 2.70 15.12 -30.01
N TYR A 20 3.43 15.48 -28.96
CA TYR A 20 4.78 16.02 -29.09
C TYR A 20 5.71 15.06 -29.84
N LEU A 21 5.70 13.77 -29.50
CA LEU A 21 6.53 12.74 -30.16
C LEU A 21 6.21 12.58 -31.65
N GLN A 22 4.92 12.61 -32.03
CA GLN A 22 4.48 12.49 -33.44
C GLN A 22 5.03 13.61 -34.34
N HIS A 23 5.31 14.78 -33.78
CA HIS A 23 5.87 15.92 -34.51
C HIS A 23 7.40 15.92 -34.59
N ARG A 24 8.08 14.97 -33.92
CA ARG A 24 9.54 14.90 -33.90
C ARG A 24 10.08 14.30 -35.19
N LYS A 25 10.98 15.05 -35.82
CA LYS A 25 11.65 14.67 -37.07
C LYS A 25 13.16 14.66 -36.89
N CYS A 26 13.82 13.77 -37.64
CA CYS A 26 15.27 13.69 -37.69
C CYS A 26 15.86 15.02 -38.15
N PRO A 27 16.82 15.61 -37.42
CA PRO A 27 17.39 16.91 -37.77
C PRO A 27 18.19 16.88 -39.08
N SER A 28 18.64 15.70 -39.53
CA SER A 28 19.47 15.56 -40.73
C SER A 28 18.69 15.30 -42.02
N CYS A 29 17.53 14.64 -41.96
CA CYS A 29 16.76 14.27 -43.16
C CYS A 29 15.25 14.50 -43.03
N SER A 30 14.79 15.16 -41.96
CA SER A 30 13.38 15.47 -41.69
C SER A 30 12.42 14.27 -41.61
N THR A 31 12.95 13.05 -41.55
CA THR A 31 12.15 11.83 -41.38
C THR A 31 11.54 11.79 -39.97
N GLY A 32 10.23 11.59 -39.87
CA GLY A 32 9.55 11.45 -38.58
C GLY A 32 10.00 10.20 -37.82
N PHE A 33 10.24 10.33 -36.51
CA PHE A 33 10.73 9.21 -35.69
C PHE A 33 9.62 8.25 -35.25
N ILE A 34 8.47 8.78 -34.83
CA ILE A 34 7.35 7.99 -34.32
C ILE A 34 6.10 8.43 -35.09
N LYS A 35 5.63 7.57 -35.99
CA LYS A 35 4.42 7.80 -36.79
C LYS A 35 3.33 6.79 -36.47
N ARG A 36 3.71 5.55 -36.15
CA ARG A 36 2.81 4.42 -35.92
C ARG A 36 3.11 3.79 -34.56
N SER A 37 2.18 2.97 -34.07
CA SER A 37 2.41 2.14 -32.88
C SER A 37 3.67 1.28 -33.02
N ASP A 38 3.87 0.72 -34.21
CA ASP A 38 4.94 -0.25 -34.48
C ASP A 38 6.35 0.35 -34.28
N ASP A 39 6.50 1.68 -34.37
CA ASP A 39 7.76 2.38 -34.13
C ASP A 39 8.19 2.30 -32.65
N VAL A 40 7.23 2.43 -31.72
CA VAL A 40 7.49 2.33 -30.27
C VAL A 40 7.82 0.89 -29.90
N ASP A 41 7.12 -0.06 -30.51
CA ASP A 41 7.29 -1.50 -30.26
C ASP A 41 8.67 -1.98 -30.72
N ALA A 42 9.12 -1.48 -31.88
CA ALA A 42 10.44 -1.78 -32.41
C ALA A 42 11.54 -1.32 -31.44
N ILE A 43 11.40 -0.12 -30.85
CA ILE A 43 12.37 0.40 -29.87
C ILE A 43 12.38 -0.50 -28.62
N PHE A 44 11.21 -0.84 -28.10
CA PHE A 44 11.13 -1.68 -26.91
C PHE A 44 11.68 -3.10 -27.15
N LYS A 45 11.41 -3.71 -28.31
CA LYS A 45 11.96 -5.03 -28.67
C LYS A 45 13.49 -5.03 -28.74
N VAL A 46 14.10 -3.94 -29.22
CA VAL A 46 15.56 -3.77 -29.23
C VAL A 46 16.10 -3.68 -27.79
N TRP A 47 15.38 -3.03 -26.86
CA TRP A 47 15.77 -3.04 -25.45
C TRP A 47 15.69 -4.44 -24.84
N LEU A 48 14.67 -5.23 -25.20
CA LEU A 48 14.55 -6.62 -24.75
C LEU A 48 15.63 -7.55 -25.29
N SER A 49 16.24 -7.24 -26.44
CA SER A 49 17.37 -8.00 -26.97
C SER A 49 18.71 -7.66 -26.30
N GLY A 50 18.70 -6.87 -25.21
CA GLY A 50 19.89 -6.52 -24.44
C GLY A 50 20.58 -5.23 -24.87
N ALA A 51 19.97 -4.43 -25.75
CA ALA A 51 20.51 -3.11 -26.09
C ALA A 51 20.41 -2.15 -24.90
N ALA A 52 21.26 -1.12 -24.89
CA ALA A 52 21.22 -0.09 -23.86
C ALA A 52 19.87 0.65 -23.87
N ILE A 53 19.22 0.73 -22.71
CA ILE A 53 17.96 1.48 -22.55
C ILE A 53 18.29 2.96 -22.42
N ASN A 54 17.89 3.76 -23.42
CA ASN A 54 18.20 5.17 -23.41
C ASN A 54 17.23 6.02 -24.24
N SER A 55 17.39 7.35 -24.14
CA SER A 55 16.53 8.32 -24.85
C SER A 55 16.87 8.56 -26.33
N GLN A 56 17.83 7.84 -26.91
CA GLN A 56 18.21 7.98 -28.31
C GLN A 56 17.36 7.12 -29.22
N VAL A 57 17.08 7.66 -30.41
CA VAL A 57 16.36 6.98 -31.48
C VAL A 57 17.22 6.99 -32.74
N LYS A 58 17.28 5.84 -33.41
CA LYS A 58 17.98 5.70 -34.69
C LYS A 58 17.03 6.05 -35.84
N CYS A 59 17.41 7.01 -36.68
CA CYS A 59 16.60 7.37 -37.84
C CYS A 59 16.54 6.22 -38.85
N SER A 60 15.35 5.87 -39.34
CA SER A 60 15.17 4.78 -40.32
C SER A 60 15.73 5.09 -41.71
N GLN A 61 15.89 6.37 -42.07
CA GLN A 61 16.38 6.78 -43.38
C GLN A 61 17.89 7.03 -43.39
N CYS A 62 18.38 7.94 -42.55
CA CYS A 62 19.81 8.31 -42.53
C CYS A 62 20.64 7.56 -41.48
N LEU A 63 20.04 6.66 -40.71
CA LEU A 63 20.68 5.83 -39.67
C LEU A 63 21.35 6.59 -38.52
N LYS A 64 21.28 7.93 -38.49
CA LYS A 64 21.79 8.75 -37.40
C LYS A 64 20.99 8.54 -36.12
N SER A 65 21.68 8.23 -35.02
CA SER A 65 21.11 8.19 -33.68
C SER A 65 21.13 9.57 -33.04
N THR A 66 20.04 9.95 -32.38
CA THR A 66 19.97 11.22 -31.64
C THR A 66 18.92 11.14 -30.53
N CYS A 67 19.05 11.93 -29.46
CA CYS A 67 17.99 12.07 -28.48
C CYS A 67 16.69 12.54 -29.15
N ILE A 68 15.59 11.81 -28.94
CA ILE A 68 14.27 12.13 -29.50
C ILE A 68 13.81 13.56 -29.15
N ALA A 69 14.26 14.09 -28.01
CA ALA A 69 13.77 15.34 -27.43
C ALA A 69 14.71 16.54 -27.54
N CYS A 70 15.99 16.42 -27.18
CA CYS A 70 16.92 17.56 -27.28
C CYS A 70 17.80 17.52 -28.53
N PHE A 71 17.78 16.44 -29.31
CA PHE A 71 18.69 16.21 -30.43
C PHE A 71 20.17 16.36 -30.03
N ASP A 72 20.51 15.82 -28.85
CA ASP A 72 21.85 15.81 -28.23
C ASP A 72 22.41 17.19 -27.87
N LYS A 73 21.55 18.22 -27.79
CA LYS A 73 21.94 19.58 -27.39
C LYS A 73 22.18 19.75 -25.88
N ALA A 74 21.82 18.75 -25.07
CA ALA A 74 21.84 18.86 -23.60
C ALA A 74 23.15 18.36 -22.95
N GLY A 75 24.21 18.13 -23.75
CA GLY A 75 25.49 17.64 -23.24
C GLY A 75 25.48 16.13 -22.96
N ALA A 76 26.35 15.70 -22.03
CA ALA A 76 26.52 14.28 -21.69
C ALA A 76 25.26 13.71 -21.03
N PRO A 77 24.83 12.47 -21.39
CA PRO A 77 23.64 11.88 -20.81
C PRO A 77 23.84 11.51 -19.35
N THR A 78 22.78 11.65 -18.54
CA THR A 78 22.71 11.05 -17.21
C THR A 78 22.64 9.54 -17.36
N GLU A 79 23.47 8.80 -16.64
CA GLU A 79 23.44 7.33 -16.59
C GLU A 79 23.21 6.85 -15.15
N LYS A 80 22.33 5.88 -14.97
CA LYS A 80 22.04 5.25 -13.68
C LYS A 80 22.08 3.73 -13.80
N LEU A 81 22.65 3.09 -12.78
CA LEU A 81 22.63 1.65 -12.63
C LEU A 81 21.28 1.16 -12.10
N VAL A 82 20.86 -0.02 -12.56
CA VAL A 82 19.62 -0.69 -12.20
C VAL A 82 19.96 -2.10 -11.69
N ASN A 83 19.31 -2.52 -10.60
CA ASN A 83 19.49 -3.85 -9.98
C ASN A 83 20.95 -4.20 -9.67
N SER A 84 21.54 -3.53 -8.67
CA SER A 84 22.88 -3.82 -8.15
C SER A 84 23.99 -3.89 -9.22
N GLY A 85 23.83 -3.17 -10.34
CA GLY A 85 24.88 -2.96 -11.34
C GLY A 85 24.80 -3.79 -12.63
N ARG A 86 23.84 -4.70 -12.80
CA ARG A 86 23.76 -5.54 -14.02
C ARG A 86 23.19 -4.82 -15.24
N ASN A 87 22.28 -3.88 -15.02
CA ASN A 87 21.60 -3.14 -16.07
C ASN A 87 21.85 -1.65 -15.91
N LYS A 88 21.78 -0.90 -17.01
CA LYS A 88 21.94 0.56 -17.00
C LYS A 88 20.86 1.22 -17.84
N VAL A 89 20.46 2.41 -17.40
CA VAL A 89 19.55 3.28 -18.13
C VAL A 89 20.16 4.67 -18.22
N SER A 90 20.02 5.32 -19.38
CA SER A 90 20.52 6.68 -19.57
C SER A 90 19.54 7.60 -20.28
N TRP A 91 19.62 8.90 -20.02
CA TRP A 91 18.80 9.91 -20.68
C TRP A 91 19.56 11.20 -20.87
N CYS A 92 19.30 11.89 -21.98
CA CYS A 92 20.02 13.12 -22.32
C CYS A 92 19.36 14.38 -21.72
N CYS A 93 18.05 14.37 -21.48
CA CYS A 93 17.33 15.51 -20.89
C CYS A 93 16.03 15.04 -20.23
N SER A 94 15.34 15.92 -19.50
CA SER A 94 14.06 15.63 -18.81
C SER A 94 12.99 15.06 -19.75
N ARG A 95 12.88 15.59 -20.97
CA ARG A 95 11.97 15.06 -22.00
C ARG A 95 12.43 13.71 -22.56
N GLY A 96 13.74 13.46 -22.60
CA GLY A 96 14.31 12.17 -22.94
C GLY A 96 14.01 11.12 -21.87
N ARG A 97 14.08 11.49 -20.59
CA ARG A 97 13.68 10.64 -19.46
C ARG A 97 12.18 10.29 -19.52
N LEU A 98 11.32 11.28 -19.79
CA LEU A 98 9.89 11.08 -20.00
C LEU A 98 9.60 10.13 -21.17
N PHE A 99 10.37 10.24 -22.26
CA PHE A 99 10.30 9.29 -23.38
C PHE A 99 10.64 7.86 -22.97
N THR A 100 11.70 7.66 -22.20
CA THR A 100 12.07 6.33 -21.72
C THR A 100 10.97 5.71 -20.85
N ILE A 101 10.34 6.50 -19.98
CA ILE A 101 9.17 6.06 -19.19
C ILE A 101 8.02 5.63 -20.12
N PHE A 102 7.68 6.47 -21.11
CA PHE A 102 6.60 6.21 -22.04
C PHE A 102 6.79 4.90 -22.82
N VAL A 103 7.98 4.68 -23.40
CA VAL A 103 8.29 3.43 -24.15
C VAL A 103 8.27 2.22 -23.25
N MET A 104 8.81 2.33 -22.02
CA MET A 104 8.82 1.24 -21.04
C MET A 104 7.40 0.80 -20.67
N LEU A 105 6.50 1.75 -20.42
CA LEU A 105 5.11 1.47 -20.10
C LEU A 105 4.33 0.91 -21.30
N CYS A 106 4.55 1.45 -22.50
CA CYS A 106 3.92 0.93 -23.72
C CYS A 106 4.31 -0.53 -23.98
N GLY A 107 5.61 -0.84 -23.87
CA GLY A 107 6.13 -2.19 -24.04
C GLY A 107 5.64 -3.16 -22.98
N PHE A 108 5.58 -2.72 -21.72
CA PHE A 108 4.97 -3.49 -20.63
C PHE A 108 3.51 -3.82 -20.94
N ASP A 109 2.70 -2.82 -21.28
CA ASP A 109 1.28 -3.01 -21.51
C ASP A 109 1.00 -3.99 -22.65
N GLN A 110 1.79 -3.95 -23.72
CA GLN A 110 1.63 -4.89 -24.83
C GLN A 110 1.87 -6.32 -24.43
N LYS A 111 2.96 -6.57 -23.70
CA LYS A 111 3.24 -7.91 -23.18
C LYS A 111 2.13 -8.35 -22.23
N TYR A 112 1.73 -7.49 -21.29
CA TYR A 112 0.64 -7.78 -20.36
C TYR A 112 -0.65 -8.17 -21.09
N CYS A 113 -1.07 -7.37 -22.08
CA CYS A 113 -2.28 -7.64 -22.86
C CYS A 113 -2.16 -8.95 -23.67
N SER A 114 -0.99 -9.22 -24.27
CA SER A 114 -0.74 -10.47 -24.98
C SER A 114 -0.80 -11.68 -24.06
N ASP A 115 -0.23 -11.59 -22.86
CA ASP A 115 -0.24 -12.68 -21.87
C ASP A 115 -1.69 -12.96 -21.43
N LYS A 116 -2.49 -11.93 -21.13
CA LYS A 116 -3.92 -12.08 -20.79
C LYS A 116 -4.74 -12.69 -21.92
N TYR A 117 -4.49 -12.29 -23.16
CA TYR A 117 -5.15 -12.88 -24.32
C TYR A 117 -4.83 -14.38 -24.47
N ASN A 118 -3.56 -14.75 -24.26
CA ASN A 118 -3.11 -16.14 -24.32
C ASN A 118 -3.71 -16.99 -23.19
N GLU A 119 -3.78 -16.46 -21.97
CA GLU A 119 -4.45 -17.09 -20.82
C GLU A 119 -5.93 -17.35 -21.11
N ALA A 120 -6.66 -16.36 -21.63
CA ALA A 120 -8.07 -16.50 -21.98
C ALA A 120 -8.30 -17.51 -23.11
N SER A 121 -7.41 -17.55 -24.09
CA SER A 121 -7.48 -18.48 -25.22
C SER A 121 -7.22 -19.93 -24.80
N ALA A 122 -6.30 -20.14 -23.85
CA ALA A 122 -6.02 -21.47 -23.29
C ALA A 122 -7.22 -22.06 -22.54
N HIS A 123 -7.98 -21.23 -21.82
CA HIS A 123 -9.21 -21.67 -21.15
C HIS A 123 -10.36 -22.02 -22.11
N ASN A 124 -10.44 -21.37 -23.27
CA ASN A 124 -11.48 -21.66 -24.28
C ASN A 124 -11.16 -22.89 -25.15
N GLY A 125 -9.89 -23.28 -25.29
CA GLY A 125 -9.45 -24.44 -26.07
C GLY A 125 -9.70 -25.82 -25.43
N SER A 126 -10.20 -25.88 -24.19
CA SER A 126 -10.40 -27.15 -23.44
C SER A 126 -11.82 -27.74 -23.53
N LYS A 127 -12.72 -27.19 -24.37
CA LYS A 127 -14.03 -27.82 -24.63
C LYS A 127 -13.93 -28.92 -25.69
N SER A 128 -13.31 -30.02 -25.32
CA SER A 128 -13.49 -31.32 -25.99
C SER A 128 -14.72 -32.01 -25.40
N ASN A 129 -15.66 -32.41 -26.27
CA ASN A 129 -16.90 -33.12 -25.93
C ASN A 129 -16.63 -34.33 -25.01
N ARG A 130 -16.97 -34.21 -23.73
CA ARG A 130 -17.21 -35.36 -22.84
C ARG A 130 -18.66 -35.32 -22.36
N PRO A 131 -19.34 -36.48 -22.28
CA PRO A 131 -20.76 -36.51 -21.99
C PRO A 131 -21.04 -36.02 -20.57
N ILE A 132 -22.16 -35.31 -20.45
CA ILE A 132 -22.72 -34.74 -19.25
C ILE A 132 -22.92 -35.84 -18.20
N ASN A 133 -22.27 -35.69 -17.05
CA ASN A 133 -22.74 -36.31 -15.82
C ASN A 133 -22.95 -35.20 -14.79
N SER A 134 -24.14 -35.21 -14.20
CA SER A 134 -24.73 -34.19 -13.35
C SER A 134 -24.13 -34.12 -11.95
N GLY A 135 -23.99 -32.89 -11.42
CA GLY A 135 -23.73 -32.57 -10.00
C GLY A 135 -22.23 -32.47 -9.68
N THR A 136 -21.70 -31.49 -8.95
CA THR A 136 -22.26 -30.46 -8.05
C THR A 136 -21.22 -29.35 -7.91
N GLY A 137 -21.68 -28.10 -7.76
CA GLY A 137 -20.83 -26.91 -7.69
C GLY A 137 -19.88 -26.86 -6.48
N VAL A 138 -18.82 -26.07 -6.60
CA VAL A 138 -17.88 -25.82 -5.50
C VAL A 138 -18.05 -24.37 -5.04
N GLY A 139 -18.76 -24.21 -3.93
CA GLY A 139 -18.81 -22.97 -3.16
C GLY A 139 -17.59 -22.88 -2.23
N TYR A 140 -17.09 -21.66 -2.03
CA TYR A 140 -16.11 -21.37 -1.00
C TYR A 140 -16.80 -21.36 0.37
N GLY A 141 -16.74 -22.50 1.06
CA GLY A 141 -17.16 -22.68 2.45
C GLY A 141 -15.95 -22.76 3.38
N SER A 142 -16.01 -21.97 4.44
CA SER A 142 -15.13 -21.96 5.60
C SER A 142 -14.92 -23.35 6.23
N GLY A 143 -13.68 -23.63 6.66
CA GLY A 143 -13.27 -24.74 7.52
C GLY A 143 -11.74 -24.80 7.48
N GLY A 144 -10.98 -24.78 8.56
CA GLY A 144 -11.17 -25.46 9.83
C GLY A 144 -9.83 -26.12 10.13
N PHE A 145 -9.12 -25.58 11.12
CA PHE A 145 -7.82 -26.02 11.60
C PHE A 145 -7.95 -27.41 12.25
N LEU A 146 -7.68 -28.52 11.55
CA LEU A 146 -7.28 -29.84 12.08
C LEU A 146 -7.33 -30.90 10.96
N GLY A 147 -6.18 -31.51 10.62
CA GLY A 147 -6.15 -32.59 9.63
C GLY A 147 -4.77 -33.12 9.24
N MET A 148 -3.85 -33.26 10.20
CA MET A 148 -2.62 -34.03 10.02
C MET A 148 -2.90 -35.45 10.51
N PHE A 149 -3.10 -36.42 9.61
CA PHE A 149 -2.73 -37.84 9.72
C PHE A 149 -3.14 -38.55 8.41
N GLY A 150 -2.17 -39.21 7.77
CA GLY A 150 -2.24 -39.61 6.38
C GLY A 150 -2.92 -40.94 6.06
N ARG A 151 -3.02 -41.23 4.76
CA ARG A 151 -3.05 -42.57 4.17
C ARG A 151 -2.46 -42.54 2.74
N PRO A 152 -1.97 -43.68 2.23
CA PRO A 152 -0.82 -43.74 1.33
C PRO A 152 -1.15 -43.87 -0.16
N GLN A 153 -0.27 -43.25 -0.95
CA GLN A 153 0.30 -43.61 -2.25
C GLN A 153 -0.53 -44.49 -3.22
N GLY A 154 -0.89 -43.90 -4.36
CA GLY A 154 -1.30 -44.61 -5.56
C GLY A 154 -1.27 -43.70 -6.80
N GLN A 155 -0.21 -43.84 -7.60
CA GLN A 155 -0.03 -43.34 -8.97
C GLN A 155 -0.19 -41.81 -9.20
N GLN A 156 0.87 -41.06 -8.93
CA GLN A 156 1.03 -39.71 -9.49
C GLN A 156 1.33 -39.81 -10.99
N SER A 157 0.44 -39.21 -11.79
CA SER A 157 0.55 -39.09 -13.23
C SER A 157 1.77 -38.25 -13.62
N TYR A 158 2.71 -38.83 -14.37
CA TYR A 158 3.89 -38.13 -14.92
C TYR A 158 3.53 -36.90 -15.77
N ALA A 159 2.29 -36.79 -16.26
CA ALA A 159 1.81 -35.65 -17.03
C ALA A 159 1.49 -34.41 -16.17
N GLU A 160 1.06 -34.60 -14.91
CA GLU A 160 0.76 -33.48 -14.00
C GLU A 160 2.05 -32.75 -13.57
N ASP A 161 3.13 -33.49 -13.34
CA ASP A 161 4.41 -32.94 -12.89
C ASP A 161 5.13 -32.17 -14.03
N ALA A 162 4.98 -32.61 -15.28
CA ALA A 162 5.48 -31.89 -16.45
C ALA A 162 4.69 -30.58 -16.70
N GLY A 163 3.36 -30.61 -16.53
CA GLY A 163 2.50 -29.42 -16.62
C GLY A 163 2.82 -28.40 -15.54
N LYS A 164 2.99 -28.86 -14.29
CA LYS A 164 3.39 -28.03 -13.16
C LYS A 164 4.75 -27.37 -13.36
N LYS A 165 5.77 -28.14 -13.78
CA LYS A 165 7.11 -27.60 -14.10
C LYS A 165 7.09 -26.57 -15.24
N THR A 166 6.27 -26.78 -16.25
CA THR A 166 6.12 -25.85 -17.38
C THR A 166 5.44 -24.55 -16.93
N ALA A 167 4.40 -24.65 -16.11
CA ALA A 167 3.72 -23.50 -15.51
C ALA A 167 4.64 -22.70 -14.58
N GLU A 168 5.38 -23.37 -13.69
CA GLU A 168 6.39 -22.74 -12.81
C GLU A 168 7.48 -22.03 -13.62
N THR A 169 7.90 -22.60 -14.75
CA THR A 169 8.90 -21.97 -15.64
C THR A 169 8.33 -20.74 -16.36
N ALA A 170 7.06 -20.77 -16.75
CA ALA A 170 6.38 -19.63 -17.36
C ALA A 170 6.18 -18.47 -16.37
N GLU A 171 5.76 -18.78 -15.13
CA GLU A 171 5.61 -17.80 -14.05
C GLU A 171 6.94 -17.10 -13.76
N ARG A 172 8.04 -17.85 -13.59
CA ARG A 172 9.38 -17.28 -13.37
C ARG A 172 9.84 -16.36 -14.50
N ARG A 173 9.48 -16.66 -15.75
CA ARG A 173 9.79 -15.79 -16.91
C ARG A 173 8.98 -14.50 -16.87
N SER A 174 7.69 -14.57 -16.51
CA SER A 174 6.87 -13.38 -16.29
C SER A 174 7.44 -12.54 -15.14
N ASP A 175 7.80 -13.17 -14.03
CA ASP A 175 8.34 -12.49 -12.85
C ASP A 175 9.62 -11.75 -13.16
N ARG A 176 10.54 -12.37 -13.91
CA ARG A 176 11.79 -11.71 -14.33
C ARG A 176 11.54 -10.49 -15.20
N PHE A 177 10.54 -10.56 -16.08
CA PHE A 177 10.14 -9.43 -16.91
C PHE A 177 9.52 -8.32 -16.05
N ASP A 178 8.54 -8.65 -15.21
CA ASP A 178 7.86 -7.70 -14.33
C ASP A 178 8.86 -7.02 -13.38
N GLN A 179 9.77 -7.79 -12.78
CA GLN A 179 10.85 -7.32 -11.92
C GLN A 179 11.74 -6.31 -12.66
N MET A 180 12.16 -6.63 -13.88
CA MET A 180 12.98 -5.74 -14.70
C MET A 180 12.28 -4.41 -14.93
N ILE A 181 10.99 -4.43 -15.30
CA ILE A 181 10.21 -3.22 -15.58
C ILE A 181 10.04 -2.37 -14.32
N PHE A 182 9.64 -2.96 -13.19
CA PHE A 182 9.52 -2.22 -11.93
C PHE A 182 10.86 -1.59 -11.52
N SER A 183 11.97 -2.31 -11.67
CA SER A 183 13.30 -1.80 -11.34
C SER A 183 13.70 -0.61 -12.21
N PHE A 184 13.45 -0.64 -13.51
CA PHE A 184 13.71 0.53 -14.38
C PHE A 184 12.80 1.70 -14.03
N LEU A 185 11.51 1.46 -13.79
CA LEU A 185 10.56 2.51 -13.39
C LEU A 185 10.91 3.13 -12.04
N ALA A 186 11.44 2.35 -11.09
CA ALA A 186 11.91 2.86 -9.80
C ALA A 186 13.09 3.84 -9.94
N VAL A 187 13.90 3.72 -10.99
CA VAL A 187 15.01 4.64 -11.30
C VAL A 187 14.53 5.82 -12.15
N LEU A 188 13.67 5.56 -13.13
CA LEU A 188 13.19 6.59 -14.06
C LEU A 188 12.17 7.54 -13.43
N CYS A 189 11.35 7.08 -12.47
CA CYS A 189 10.37 7.95 -11.82
C CYS A 189 11.04 9.05 -10.96
N PRO A 190 10.39 10.22 -10.81
CA PRO A 190 10.93 11.37 -10.09
C PRO A 190 11.34 11.08 -8.63
N SER A 191 12.44 11.66 -8.15
CA SER A 191 12.88 11.60 -6.74
C SER A 191 13.82 12.75 -6.36
N PRO A 192 13.46 13.61 -5.38
CA PRO A 192 14.24 14.79 -4.97
C PRO A 192 15.59 14.51 -4.26
N GLY A 193 16.20 13.34 -4.44
CA GLY A 193 17.24 12.85 -3.54
C GLY A 193 18.50 12.25 -4.15
N ASN A 194 18.71 12.29 -5.47
CA ASN A 194 19.84 11.57 -6.08
C ASN A 194 20.59 12.25 -7.22
N ASP A 195 20.28 13.50 -7.58
CA ASP A 195 20.89 14.16 -8.74
C ASP A 195 21.34 15.59 -8.42
N HIS A 196 22.66 15.75 -8.20
CA HIS A 196 23.34 17.05 -8.04
C HIS A 196 23.72 17.72 -9.38
N ASN A 197 23.29 17.18 -10.52
CA ASN A 197 23.65 17.69 -11.85
C ASN A 197 22.38 17.91 -12.71
N ASP A 198 21.67 19.02 -12.52
CA ASP A 198 20.67 19.48 -13.51
C ASP A 198 20.56 21.02 -13.47
N ASP A 199 21.59 21.70 -14.03
CA ASP A 199 21.61 23.15 -14.25
C ASP A 199 20.77 23.51 -15.50
N GLY A 200 19.44 23.44 -15.36
CA GLY A 200 18.48 23.89 -16.37
C GLY A 200 17.50 24.93 -15.80
N PRO A 201 17.07 25.94 -16.59
CA PRO A 201 16.21 27.04 -16.13
C PRO A 201 14.74 26.63 -15.89
N LEU A 202 14.45 25.34 -15.94
CA LEU A 202 13.17 24.71 -15.62
C LEU A 202 13.47 23.72 -14.51
N GLY A 203 12.96 23.97 -13.30
CA GLY A 203 13.27 23.20 -12.10
C GLY A 203 13.35 21.69 -12.38
N SER A 204 14.42 21.06 -11.89
CA SER A 204 14.77 19.65 -12.13
C SER A 204 13.54 18.74 -12.22
N PHE A 205 13.54 17.80 -13.17
CA PHE A 205 12.49 16.79 -13.38
C PHE A 205 12.08 16.10 -12.06
N ASP A 206 13.00 16.01 -11.10
CA ASP A 206 12.79 15.39 -9.79
C ASP A 206 12.15 16.33 -8.75
N ILE A 207 12.27 17.65 -8.93
CA ILE A 207 11.65 18.68 -8.07
C ILE A 207 10.24 19.00 -8.57
N GLN A 208 10.08 19.20 -9.88
CA GLN A 208 8.80 19.53 -10.50
C GLN A 208 8.52 18.62 -11.70
N PRO A 209 8.16 17.35 -11.46
CA PRO A 209 7.91 16.41 -12.52
C PRO A 209 6.68 16.80 -13.37
N PRO A 210 6.72 16.59 -14.70
CA PRO A 210 5.54 16.75 -15.54
C PRO A 210 4.40 15.84 -15.05
N LYS A 211 3.17 16.36 -14.98
CA LYS A 211 1.99 15.55 -14.60
C LYS A 211 1.76 14.38 -15.56
N ALA A 212 2.30 14.47 -16.78
CA ALA A 212 2.32 13.39 -17.74
C ALA A 212 2.92 12.09 -17.17
N VAL A 213 3.85 12.13 -16.21
CA VAL A 213 4.37 10.91 -15.55
C VAL A 213 3.25 10.17 -14.82
N ALA A 214 2.51 10.86 -13.96
CA ALA A 214 1.38 10.29 -13.23
C ALA A 214 0.27 9.86 -14.21
N SER A 215 -0.02 10.69 -15.22
CA SER A 215 -0.99 10.37 -16.27
C SER A 215 -0.64 9.08 -17.01
N MET A 216 0.62 8.87 -17.40
CA MET A 216 1.07 7.64 -18.07
C MET A 216 0.95 6.41 -17.14
N LEU A 217 1.31 6.55 -15.87
CA LEU A 217 1.20 5.45 -14.89
C LEU A 217 -0.27 5.03 -14.70
N VAL A 218 -1.17 6.00 -14.47
CA VAL A 218 -2.60 5.75 -14.26
C VAL A 218 -3.26 5.06 -15.46
N HIS A 219 -2.81 5.33 -16.67
CA HIS A 219 -3.37 4.76 -17.90
C HIS A 219 -2.63 3.52 -18.41
N SER A 220 -1.61 3.06 -17.70
CA SER A 220 -0.85 1.85 -18.03
C SER A 220 -1.36 0.64 -17.25
N LYS A 221 -1.23 -0.54 -17.85
CA LYS A 221 -1.48 -1.84 -17.22
C LYS A 221 -0.51 -2.15 -16.08
N ILE A 222 0.56 -1.35 -15.89
CA ILE A 222 1.50 -1.52 -14.78
C ILE A 222 0.80 -1.49 -13.42
N LEU A 223 -0.25 -0.67 -13.27
CA LEU A 223 -1.03 -0.62 -12.03
C LEU A 223 -1.96 -1.82 -11.86
N ALA A 224 -2.42 -2.43 -12.96
CA ALA A 224 -3.16 -3.69 -12.90
C ALA A 224 -2.26 -4.82 -12.38
N LYS A 225 -1.03 -4.94 -12.90
CA LYS A 225 -0.04 -5.90 -12.41
C LYS A 225 0.39 -5.61 -10.96
N ALA A 226 0.63 -4.36 -10.59
CA ALA A 226 0.92 -3.99 -9.20
C ALA A 226 -0.23 -4.42 -8.27
N ALA A 227 -1.48 -4.23 -8.70
CA ALA A 227 -2.64 -4.68 -7.93
C ALA A 227 -2.81 -6.20 -7.88
N GLU A 228 -2.44 -6.94 -8.92
CA GLU A 228 -2.40 -8.41 -8.89
C GLU A 228 -1.41 -8.90 -7.82
N LEU A 229 -0.21 -8.33 -7.78
CA LEU A 229 0.81 -8.68 -6.78
C LEU A 229 0.40 -8.27 -5.36
N LEU A 230 -0.12 -7.06 -5.17
CA LEU A 230 -0.54 -6.58 -3.84
C LEU A 230 -1.80 -7.27 -3.31
N ARG A 231 -2.63 -7.88 -4.16
CA ARG A 231 -3.82 -8.64 -3.73
C ARG A 231 -3.49 -10.04 -3.24
N ASN A 232 -2.24 -10.46 -3.33
CA ASN A 232 -1.82 -11.79 -2.88
C ASN A 232 -2.12 -11.98 -1.39
N ASP A 233 -2.76 -13.09 -1.07
CA ASP A 233 -3.20 -13.49 0.26
C ASP A 233 -2.28 -14.53 0.91
N SER A 234 -1.17 -14.86 0.25
CA SER A 234 -0.19 -15.84 0.73
C SER A 234 1.18 -15.20 0.91
N LEU A 235 1.57 -14.93 2.17
CA LEU A 235 2.91 -14.46 2.51
C LEU A 235 4.00 -15.46 2.08
N GLU A 236 3.67 -16.75 1.99
CA GLU A 236 4.58 -17.78 1.47
C GLU A 236 4.88 -17.55 -0.02
N ASN A 237 3.85 -17.32 -0.85
CA ASN A 237 4.05 -17.01 -2.27
C ASN A 237 4.80 -15.68 -2.46
N VAL A 238 4.48 -14.68 -1.64
CA VAL A 238 5.16 -13.38 -1.62
C VAL A 238 6.65 -13.56 -1.30
N THR A 239 6.99 -14.41 -0.32
CA THR A 239 8.37 -14.73 0.08
C THR A 239 9.12 -15.47 -1.03
N GLN A 240 8.49 -16.45 -1.68
CA GLN A 240 9.09 -17.20 -2.79
C GLN A 240 9.40 -16.31 -4.01
N ARG A 241 8.71 -15.17 -4.14
CA ARG A 241 8.86 -14.19 -5.22
C ARG A 241 9.48 -12.87 -4.72
N SER A 242 10.27 -12.93 -3.65
CA SER A 242 10.81 -11.77 -2.93
C SER A 242 11.46 -10.73 -3.85
N ASP A 243 12.25 -11.18 -4.83
CA ASP A 243 12.92 -10.33 -5.82
C ASP A 243 11.95 -9.44 -6.63
N LEU A 244 10.82 -9.99 -7.05
CA LEU A 244 9.77 -9.28 -7.76
C LEU A 244 9.05 -8.28 -6.83
N TYR A 245 8.67 -8.73 -5.63
CA TYR A 245 8.02 -7.86 -4.65
C TYR A 245 8.93 -6.70 -4.22
N MET A 246 10.24 -6.92 -4.10
CA MET A 246 11.18 -5.85 -3.79
C MET A 246 11.34 -4.85 -4.93
N ALA A 247 11.30 -5.29 -6.18
CA ALA A 247 11.26 -4.36 -7.31
C ALA A 247 9.97 -3.52 -7.29
N LEU A 248 8.82 -4.15 -7.05
CA LEU A 248 7.53 -3.47 -6.88
C LEU A 248 7.58 -2.47 -5.71
N ILE A 249 8.07 -2.88 -4.54
CA ILE A 249 8.17 -2.02 -3.35
C ILE A 249 9.04 -0.80 -3.64
N ARG A 250 10.20 -0.97 -4.27
CA ARG A 250 11.07 0.16 -4.65
C ARG A 250 10.38 1.11 -5.62
N PHE A 251 9.65 0.58 -6.60
CA PHE A 251 8.85 1.37 -7.53
C PHE A 251 7.75 2.16 -6.80
N LEU A 252 6.99 1.53 -5.89
CA LEU A 252 5.92 2.21 -5.14
C LEU A 252 6.47 3.21 -4.11
N LYS A 253 7.60 2.89 -3.46
CA LYS A 253 8.34 3.85 -2.61
C LYS A 253 8.69 5.08 -3.45
N ARG A 254 9.18 4.89 -4.68
CA ARG A 254 9.51 5.97 -5.62
C ARG A 254 8.29 6.81 -6.04
N VAL A 255 7.17 6.17 -6.40
CA VAL A 255 5.89 6.85 -6.69
C VAL A 255 5.44 7.71 -5.50
N GLY A 256 5.61 7.19 -4.28
CA GLY A 256 5.25 7.85 -3.03
C GLY A 256 6.04 9.11 -2.70
N VAL A 257 7.15 9.39 -3.39
CA VAL A 257 8.01 10.53 -3.09
C VAL A 257 7.37 11.86 -3.51
N HIS A 258 6.66 11.89 -4.65
CA HIS A 258 6.01 13.10 -5.13
C HIS A 258 4.51 13.07 -4.84
N SER A 259 3.97 14.16 -4.29
CA SER A 259 2.57 14.23 -3.82
C SER A 259 1.55 13.92 -4.91
N ILE A 260 1.73 14.46 -6.13
CA ILE A 260 0.84 14.22 -7.27
C ILE A 260 0.84 12.73 -7.65
N SER A 261 2.01 12.12 -7.86
CA SER A 261 2.11 10.71 -8.24
C SER A 261 1.58 9.80 -7.13
N LYS A 262 1.89 10.11 -5.86
CA LYS A 262 1.34 9.41 -4.69
C LYS A 262 -0.18 9.43 -4.70
N GLN A 263 -0.80 10.58 -4.87
CA GLN A 263 -2.26 10.74 -4.84
C GLN A 263 -2.94 10.01 -6.00
N GLU A 264 -2.48 10.26 -7.22
CA GLU A 264 -3.08 9.70 -8.44
C GLU A 264 -2.89 8.18 -8.54
N VAL A 265 -1.71 7.67 -8.21
CA VAL A 265 -1.38 6.24 -8.39
C VAL A 265 -1.83 5.37 -7.22
N MET A 266 -1.69 5.86 -5.98
CA MET A 266 -1.96 5.02 -4.80
C MET A 266 -3.38 5.14 -4.27
N TYR A 267 -3.94 6.35 -4.28
CA TYR A 267 -5.16 6.67 -3.51
C TYR A 267 -6.42 6.83 -4.36
N THR A 268 -6.27 6.92 -5.68
CA THR A 268 -7.40 7.09 -6.60
C THR A 268 -7.88 5.72 -7.09
N ASP A 269 -9.19 5.59 -7.33
CA ASP A 269 -9.75 4.39 -7.95
C ASP A 269 -9.08 4.16 -9.30
N ARG A 270 -8.63 2.92 -9.53
CA ARG A 270 -7.91 2.59 -10.77
C ARG A 270 -8.89 2.47 -11.92
N VAL A 271 -8.54 3.08 -13.03
CA VAL A 271 -9.24 2.87 -14.30
C VAL A 271 -8.75 1.55 -14.90
N VAL A 272 -9.69 0.64 -15.16
CA VAL A 272 -9.41 -0.66 -15.76
C VAL A 272 -9.94 -0.65 -17.19
N PHE A 273 -9.02 -0.60 -18.13
CA PHE A 273 -9.32 -0.73 -19.55
C PHE A 273 -9.41 -2.21 -19.96
N PRO A 274 -10.18 -2.53 -21.02
CA PRO A 274 -10.14 -3.85 -21.66
C PRO A 274 -8.71 -4.25 -22.08
N ASP A 275 -8.43 -5.55 -22.22
CA ASP A 275 -7.08 -6.02 -22.61
C ASP A 275 -6.74 -5.72 -24.08
N THR A 276 -7.70 -5.25 -24.87
CA THR A 276 -7.48 -4.71 -26.20
C THR A 276 -6.99 -3.25 -26.19
N VAL A 277 -7.04 -2.58 -25.04
CA VAL A 277 -6.69 -1.16 -24.87
C VAL A 277 -5.50 -1.03 -23.92
N ASN A 278 -4.43 -0.41 -24.42
CA ASN A 278 -3.20 -0.10 -23.69
C ASN A 278 -2.76 1.36 -23.88
N LEU A 279 -1.76 1.80 -23.10
CA LEU A 279 -1.24 3.16 -23.15
C LEU A 279 -0.88 3.62 -24.57
N LEU A 280 -0.28 2.76 -25.38
CA LEU A 280 0.10 3.12 -26.76
C LEU A 280 -1.12 3.36 -27.66
N THR A 281 -2.15 2.51 -27.55
CA THR A 281 -3.40 2.69 -28.31
C THR A 281 -4.15 3.95 -27.86
N LEU A 282 -4.18 4.24 -26.55
CA LEU A 282 -4.76 5.47 -26.01
C LEU A 282 -3.99 6.71 -26.51
N ALA A 283 -2.66 6.63 -26.52
CA ALA A 283 -1.78 7.72 -26.91
C ALA A 283 -1.84 8.07 -28.41
N LEU A 284 -1.93 7.07 -29.30
CA LEU A 284 -1.77 7.28 -30.74
C LEU A 284 -3.03 7.12 -31.58
N LYS A 285 -4.03 6.34 -31.14
CA LYS A 285 -5.18 5.97 -32.00
C LYS A 285 -6.49 6.71 -31.66
N SER A 286 -6.52 7.56 -30.62
CA SER A 286 -7.76 8.20 -30.12
C SER A 286 -8.94 7.22 -30.04
N THR A 287 -8.68 5.94 -29.78
CA THR A 287 -9.73 4.93 -29.66
C THR A 287 -10.63 5.38 -28.53
N THR A 288 -11.95 5.44 -28.76
CA THR A 288 -12.93 5.64 -27.68
C THR A 288 -12.63 4.58 -26.64
N ALA A 289 -12.17 4.99 -25.46
CA ALA A 289 -11.95 4.09 -24.34
C ALA A 289 -13.23 3.26 -24.21
N GLY A 290 -13.18 1.96 -24.56
CA GLY A 290 -14.29 1.06 -24.28
C GLY A 290 -14.65 1.20 -22.80
N THR A 291 -15.91 0.92 -22.42
CA THR A 291 -16.44 1.15 -21.06
C THR A 291 -15.41 0.80 -19.99
N ALA A 292 -14.73 1.82 -19.47
CA ALA A 292 -13.68 1.64 -18.49
C ALA A 292 -14.36 1.32 -17.16
N SER A 293 -13.98 0.21 -16.53
CA SER A 293 -14.45 -0.11 -15.20
C SER A 293 -13.53 0.50 -14.15
N THR A 294 -14.02 0.64 -12.92
CA THR A 294 -13.21 1.09 -11.79
C THR A 294 -12.83 -0.10 -10.92
N ALA A 295 -11.61 -0.08 -10.38
CA ALA A 295 -11.13 -1.04 -9.39
C ALA A 295 -10.58 -0.32 -8.17
N SER A 296 -10.53 -1.03 -7.04
CA SER A 296 -10.07 -0.47 -5.75
C SER A 296 -8.67 0.15 -5.89
N PRO A 297 -8.32 1.23 -5.16
CA PRO A 297 -7.00 1.84 -5.20
C PRO A 297 -5.86 0.87 -4.83
N LEU A 298 -4.61 1.18 -5.20
CA LEU A 298 -3.46 0.34 -4.79
C LEU A 298 -3.22 0.41 -3.28
N ALA A 299 -3.51 1.55 -2.65
CA ALA A 299 -3.42 1.71 -1.21
C ALA A 299 -4.27 0.67 -0.46
N GLU A 300 -5.45 0.34 -0.98
CA GLU A 300 -6.33 -0.66 -0.38
C GLU A 300 -5.77 -2.09 -0.52
N CYS A 301 -5.18 -2.42 -1.68
CA CYS A 301 -4.51 -3.70 -1.87
C CYS A 301 -3.31 -3.85 -0.92
N LEU A 302 -2.43 -2.85 -0.90
CA LEU A 302 -1.25 -2.84 -0.03
C LEU A 302 -1.62 -2.90 1.46
N ARG A 303 -2.71 -2.25 1.88
CA ARG A 303 -3.19 -2.37 3.25
C ARG A 303 -3.54 -3.80 3.63
N LYS A 304 -4.28 -4.51 2.79
CA LYS A 304 -4.69 -5.91 3.08
C LYS A 304 -3.47 -6.81 3.22
N LEU A 305 -2.48 -6.62 2.35
CA LEU A 305 -1.20 -7.32 2.45
C LEU A 305 -0.44 -6.93 3.73
N ASN A 306 -0.36 -5.63 4.05
CA ASN A 306 0.34 -5.15 5.25
C ASN A 306 -0.33 -5.63 6.56
N LEU A 307 -1.65 -5.79 6.57
CA LEU A 307 -2.35 -6.36 7.74
C LEU A 307 -1.84 -7.77 8.02
N GLN A 308 -1.68 -8.60 6.99
CA GLN A 308 -1.13 -9.94 7.11
C GLN A 308 0.34 -9.90 7.53
N SER A 309 1.15 -9.03 6.90
CA SER A 309 2.56 -8.84 7.27
C SER A 309 2.73 -8.42 8.74
N SER A 310 1.89 -7.51 9.22
CA SER A 310 1.90 -7.04 10.61
C SER A 310 1.51 -8.15 11.59
N MET A 311 0.51 -8.97 11.26
CA MET A 311 0.13 -10.14 12.05
C MET A 311 1.27 -11.17 12.11
N MET A 312 1.93 -11.43 10.98
CA MET A 312 3.07 -12.33 10.90
C MET A 312 4.24 -11.87 11.77
N ILE A 313 4.61 -10.59 11.69
CA ILE A 313 5.68 -10.00 12.52
C ILE A 313 5.36 -10.14 14.01
N ARG A 314 4.11 -9.87 14.43
CA ARG A 314 3.69 -10.00 15.83
C ARG A 314 3.72 -11.45 16.30
N ASN A 315 3.23 -12.39 15.50
CA ASN A 315 3.20 -13.81 15.86
C ASN A 315 4.61 -14.41 15.94
N ALA A 316 5.52 -14.00 15.07
CA ALA A 316 6.92 -14.43 15.11
C ALA A 316 7.67 -14.00 16.37
N GLN A 317 7.23 -12.94 17.06
CA GLN A 317 7.78 -12.58 18.38
C GLN A 317 7.48 -13.64 19.45
N ARG A 318 6.35 -14.35 19.33
CA ARG A 318 5.89 -15.39 20.25
C ARG A 318 6.42 -16.78 19.88
N LEU A 319 6.56 -17.05 18.58
CA LEU A 319 6.98 -18.33 18.02
C LEU A 319 8.39 -18.26 17.40
N ARG A 320 9.35 -17.64 18.10
CA ARG A 320 10.68 -17.33 17.54
C ARG A 320 11.39 -18.54 16.93
N THR A 321 11.23 -19.72 17.55
CA THR A 321 11.85 -20.97 17.10
C THR A 321 11.33 -21.47 15.75
N GLU A 322 10.14 -21.04 15.31
CA GLU A 322 9.57 -21.42 14.01
C GLU A 322 10.12 -20.58 12.85
N PHE A 323 10.73 -19.42 13.15
CA PHE A 323 11.24 -18.49 12.13
C PHE A 323 12.77 -18.37 12.12
N THR A 324 13.49 -19.30 12.76
CA THR A 324 14.96 -19.26 12.79
C THR A 324 15.60 -19.72 11.47
N ASP A 325 14.85 -20.43 10.62
CA ASP A 325 15.34 -20.86 9.32
C ASP A 325 15.42 -19.69 8.32
N VAL A 326 16.19 -19.88 7.24
CA VAL A 326 16.43 -18.83 6.24
C VAL A 326 15.11 -18.32 5.65
N ARG A 327 14.16 -19.22 5.36
CA ARG A 327 12.87 -18.84 4.78
C ARG A 327 12.01 -18.05 5.76
N GLY A 328 11.99 -18.45 7.03
CA GLY A 328 11.34 -17.67 8.08
C GLY A 328 11.92 -16.25 8.21
N GLN A 329 13.25 -16.11 8.13
CA GLN A 329 13.90 -14.80 8.14
C GLN A 329 13.59 -13.95 6.90
N ASP A 330 13.60 -14.55 5.71
CA ASP A 330 13.25 -13.87 4.46
C ASP A 330 11.80 -13.39 4.47
N MET A 331 10.88 -14.21 4.98
CA MET A 331 9.47 -13.84 5.15
C MET A 331 9.31 -12.65 6.10
N LEU A 332 9.98 -12.68 7.25
CA LEU A 332 9.92 -11.58 8.22
C LEU A 332 10.55 -10.30 7.67
N TRP A 333 11.66 -10.41 6.94
CA TRP A 333 12.28 -9.28 6.28
C TRP A 333 11.32 -8.65 5.25
N LEU A 334 10.69 -9.46 4.41
CA LEU A 334 9.74 -8.98 3.41
C LEU A 334 8.48 -8.36 4.06
N CYS A 335 8.00 -8.93 5.16
CA CYS A 335 6.90 -8.35 5.94
C CYS A 335 7.26 -6.95 6.48
N ARG A 336 8.50 -6.75 6.94
CA ARG A 336 8.97 -5.42 7.38
C ARG A 336 9.02 -4.44 6.23
N GLU A 337 9.53 -4.84 5.06
CA GLU A 337 9.57 -3.97 3.87
C GLU A 337 8.17 -3.56 3.39
N ILE A 338 7.18 -4.45 3.49
CA ILE A 338 5.76 -4.15 3.21
C ILE A 338 5.21 -3.13 4.22
N SER A 339 5.50 -3.32 5.51
CA SER A 339 5.11 -2.38 6.57
C SER A 339 5.76 -1.00 6.42
N ASP A 340 7.04 -0.98 6.05
CA ASP A 340 7.78 0.25 5.78
C ASP A 340 7.21 0.99 4.57
N LEU A 341 6.86 0.27 3.49
CA LEU A 341 6.18 0.86 2.35
C LEU A 341 4.82 1.46 2.74
N SER A 342 4.03 0.74 3.53
CA SER A 342 2.72 1.23 4.02
C SER A 342 2.89 2.53 4.81
N SER A 343 3.90 2.58 5.67
CA SER A 343 4.23 3.75 6.50
C SER A 343 4.72 4.93 5.65
N HIS A 344 5.65 4.69 4.72
CA HIS A 344 6.15 5.67 3.75
C HIS A 344 5.03 6.31 2.92
N LEU A 345 4.06 5.49 2.53
CA LEU A 345 2.90 5.96 1.79
C LEU A 345 1.83 6.59 2.67
N CYS A 346 1.98 6.60 4.00
CA CYS A 346 0.98 7.08 4.95
C CYS A 346 -0.37 6.35 4.79
N ILE A 347 -0.33 5.05 4.49
CA ILE A 347 -1.53 4.20 4.45
C ILE A 347 -1.89 3.88 5.90
N GLU A 348 -2.42 4.89 6.59
CA GLU A 348 -2.87 4.83 7.97
C GLU A 348 -4.29 4.27 8.03
N GLN A 349 -4.57 3.42 9.04
CA GLN A 349 -5.87 2.75 9.23
C GLN A 349 -7.06 3.72 9.36
N TRP A 350 -6.81 4.99 9.71
CA TRP A 350 -7.82 6.03 9.93
C TRP A 350 -8.56 6.49 8.66
N TYR A 351 -7.95 6.41 7.47
CA TYR A 351 -8.54 6.92 6.23
C TYR A 351 -9.69 6.04 5.71
N ILE A 352 -9.80 4.79 6.17
CA ILE A 352 -10.68 3.76 5.58
C ILE A 352 -12.01 3.60 6.30
N LEU A 353 -12.06 3.71 7.63
CA LEU A 353 -13.35 3.82 8.34
C LEU A 353 -14.21 4.95 7.76
N ILE A 354 -13.57 6.04 7.36
CA ILE A 354 -14.23 7.19 6.73
C ILE A 354 -14.72 6.84 5.31
N ASN A 355 -13.93 6.12 4.51
CA ASN A 355 -14.31 5.81 3.12
C ASN A 355 -15.32 4.65 3.02
N GLU A 356 -15.22 3.61 3.84
CA GLU A 356 -16.25 2.56 3.94
C GLU A 356 -17.56 3.14 4.49
N ALA A 357 -17.48 4.02 5.50
CA ALA A 357 -18.65 4.75 5.95
C ALA A 357 -19.23 5.65 4.84
N ARG A 358 -18.39 6.37 4.07
CA ARG A 358 -18.86 7.19 2.93
C ARG A 358 -19.47 6.34 1.81
N ALA A 359 -18.99 5.13 1.58
CA ALA A 359 -19.50 4.21 0.56
C ALA A 359 -20.86 3.60 0.91
N LEU A 360 -21.20 3.52 2.20
CA LEU A 360 -22.50 3.04 2.67
C LEU A 360 -23.62 4.05 2.37
N ARG A 361 -24.17 4.00 1.14
CA ARG A 361 -25.27 4.87 0.69
C ARG A 361 -26.65 4.43 1.19
N GLN A 362 -26.84 3.13 1.43
CA GLN A 362 -28.08 2.56 1.96
C GLN A 362 -27.76 1.66 3.16
N SER A 363 -28.57 1.75 4.22
CA SER A 363 -28.35 0.95 5.42
C SER A 363 -29.11 -0.37 5.34
N PRO A 364 -28.47 -1.52 5.67
CA PRO A 364 -29.17 -2.79 5.78
C PRO A 364 -30.38 -2.73 6.72
N PRO A 365 -31.49 -3.44 6.41
CA PRO A 365 -32.67 -3.48 7.27
C PRO A 365 -32.31 -3.84 8.72
N GLY A 366 -32.90 -3.13 9.68
CA GLY A 366 -32.65 -3.34 11.11
C GLY A 366 -31.36 -2.72 11.67
N ARG A 367 -30.37 -2.37 10.84
CA ARG A 367 -29.10 -1.78 11.31
C ARG A 367 -29.30 -0.41 11.98
N ILE A 368 -30.07 0.49 11.35
CA ILE A 368 -30.35 1.82 11.91
C ILE A 368 -31.09 1.70 13.25
N ARG A 369 -32.07 0.80 13.34
CA ARG A 369 -32.80 0.53 14.59
C ARG A 369 -31.83 0.09 15.69
N ARG A 370 -30.92 -0.84 15.39
CA ARG A 370 -29.90 -1.28 16.36
C ARG A 370 -28.97 -0.13 16.77
N LEU A 371 -28.49 0.67 15.84
CA LEU A 371 -27.63 1.82 16.14
C LEU A 371 -28.31 2.85 17.05
N ILE A 372 -29.59 3.13 16.82
CA ILE A 372 -30.38 4.02 17.69
C ILE A 372 -30.53 3.42 19.09
N THR A 373 -30.77 2.11 19.20
CA THR A 373 -30.84 1.42 20.49
C THR A 373 -29.51 1.51 21.25
N GLU A 374 -28.38 1.32 20.57
CA GLU A 374 -27.04 1.48 21.16
C GLU A 374 -26.80 2.92 21.63
N ILE A 375 -27.10 3.92 20.80
CA ILE A 375 -26.98 5.34 21.18
C ILE A 375 -27.84 5.67 22.40
N THR A 376 -29.05 5.11 22.47
CA THR A 376 -29.95 5.33 23.61
C THR A 376 -29.36 4.73 24.88
N SER A 377 -28.78 3.52 24.80
CA SER A 377 -28.06 2.89 25.90
C SER A 377 -26.85 3.73 26.36
N LEU A 378 -26.09 4.29 25.42
CA LEU A 378 -24.94 5.15 25.73
C LEU A 378 -25.36 6.46 26.41
N LYS A 379 -26.53 7.03 26.11
CA LYS A 379 -26.98 8.27 26.76
C LYS A 379 -27.18 8.12 28.26
N THR A 380 -27.53 6.93 28.74
CA THR A 380 -27.89 6.69 30.14
C THR A 380 -26.91 5.77 30.88
N GLY A 381 -26.14 4.96 30.15
CA GLY A 381 -25.31 3.90 30.72
C GLY A 381 -23.82 4.20 30.84
N LEU A 382 -23.34 5.34 30.32
CA LEU A 382 -21.91 5.66 30.33
C LEU A 382 -21.39 5.88 31.76
N SER A 383 -20.26 5.24 32.08
CA SER A 383 -19.51 5.49 33.31
C SER A 383 -18.83 6.87 33.27
N SER A 384 -18.54 7.40 34.46
CA SER A 384 -17.83 8.68 34.58
C SER A 384 -16.48 8.63 33.85
N GLY A 385 -16.17 9.69 33.11
CA GLY A 385 -14.94 9.81 32.33
C GLY A 385 -15.05 9.30 30.88
N ILE A 386 -16.18 8.70 30.47
CA ILE A 386 -16.40 8.32 29.06
C ILE A 386 -17.35 9.32 28.39
N TYR A 387 -16.91 9.89 27.27
CA TYR A 387 -17.67 10.83 26.47
C TYR A 387 -17.80 10.33 25.03
N VAL A 388 -19.00 10.43 24.46
CA VAL A 388 -19.29 9.99 23.09
C VAL A 388 -19.93 11.13 22.32
N LYS A 389 -19.38 11.44 21.14
CA LYS A 389 -19.99 12.33 20.14
C LYS A 389 -20.26 11.51 18.88
N HIS A 390 -21.49 11.55 18.36
CA HIS A 390 -21.85 10.87 17.12
C HIS A 390 -22.35 11.88 16.09
N ALA A 391 -22.23 11.55 14.80
CA ALA A 391 -22.78 12.40 13.75
C ALA A 391 -24.32 12.38 13.77
N ILE A 392 -24.93 13.55 13.56
CA ILE A 392 -26.40 13.72 13.61
C ILE A 392 -27.07 12.91 12.49
N SER A 393 -26.50 12.92 11.30
CA SER A 393 -27.03 12.23 10.11
C SER A 393 -26.44 10.82 9.89
N ARG A 394 -25.43 10.42 10.67
CA ARG A 394 -24.70 9.16 10.52
C ARG A 394 -24.45 8.51 11.88
N PRO A 395 -25.46 7.82 12.45
CA PRO A 395 -25.38 7.24 13.80
C PRO A 395 -24.35 6.11 13.91
N ASP A 396 -23.85 5.59 12.79
CA ASP A 396 -22.74 4.65 12.71
C ASP A 396 -21.35 5.30 12.83
N MET A 397 -21.28 6.63 12.80
CA MET A 397 -20.05 7.39 12.96
C MET A 397 -20.00 8.01 14.34
N MET A 398 -19.15 7.46 15.20
CA MET A 398 -18.94 7.93 16.56
C MET A 398 -17.46 8.23 16.82
N LYS A 399 -17.21 9.25 17.64
CA LYS A 399 -15.93 9.50 18.27
C LYS A 399 -16.12 9.39 19.77
N ILE A 400 -15.21 8.69 20.43
CA ILE A 400 -15.22 8.46 21.87
C ILE A 400 -13.96 9.10 22.47
N LEU A 401 -14.12 9.73 23.63
CA LEU A 401 -13.05 10.21 24.49
C LEU A 401 -13.19 9.51 25.84
N ILE A 402 -12.15 8.83 26.30
CA ILE A 402 -12.10 8.18 27.61
C ILE A 402 -11.02 8.89 28.44
N VAL A 403 -11.38 9.33 29.63
CA VAL A 403 -10.45 9.81 30.66
C VAL A 403 -9.99 8.59 31.43
N GLY A 404 -8.68 8.40 31.55
CA GLY A 404 -8.17 7.22 32.24
C GLY A 404 -8.52 7.21 33.74
N PRO A 405 -8.71 6.02 34.34
CA PRO A 405 -9.12 5.89 35.73
C PRO A 405 -8.04 6.36 36.70
N GLU A 406 -8.49 6.88 37.84
CA GLU A 406 -7.63 7.33 38.91
C GLU A 406 -6.81 6.18 39.51
N GLY A 407 -5.53 6.42 39.80
CA GLY A 407 -4.62 5.42 40.34
C GLY A 407 -3.89 4.59 39.29
N THR A 408 -4.14 4.81 37.99
CA THR A 408 -3.56 3.97 36.92
C THR A 408 -2.41 4.66 36.16
N PRO A 409 -1.43 3.91 35.61
CA PRO A 409 -0.43 4.41 34.66
C PRO A 409 -1.05 4.92 33.36
N TYR A 410 -2.32 4.58 33.15
CA TYR A 410 -3.09 4.80 31.95
C TYR A 410 -4.23 5.78 32.14
N GLU A 411 -3.82 6.94 32.59
CA GLU A 411 -4.38 8.12 31.99
C GLU A 411 -4.18 8.18 30.42
N ASN A 412 -3.87 7.07 29.66
CA ASN A 412 -4.68 6.45 28.56
C ASN A 412 -3.99 5.34 27.67
N VAL A 413 -4.75 4.42 27.01
CA VAL A 413 -4.60 3.59 25.74
C VAL A 413 -5.10 2.11 25.83
N VAL A 414 -5.52 1.46 24.70
CA VAL A 414 -6.49 0.32 24.61
C VAL A 414 -6.08 -0.93 23.75
N CYS A 415 -6.35 -2.19 24.20
CA CYS A 415 -6.53 -3.46 23.43
C CYS A 415 -7.60 -4.42 24.08
N LEU A 416 -8.66 -4.90 23.38
CA LEU A 416 -9.72 -5.78 23.95
C LEU A 416 -9.92 -7.13 23.24
N SER A 417 -10.39 -8.15 23.99
CA SER A 417 -10.84 -9.46 23.47
C SER A 417 -12.22 -9.44 22.80
N LEU A 418 -13.14 -8.58 23.26
CA LEU A 418 -14.53 -8.48 22.76
C LEU A 418 -14.64 -8.13 21.26
N LEU A 419 -13.57 -7.59 20.68
CA LEU A 419 -13.47 -7.21 19.27
C LEU A 419 -12.81 -8.30 18.40
N GLY A 420 -12.56 -9.50 18.95
CA GLY A 420 -11.88 -10.60 18.26
C GLY A 420 -10.37 -10.38 18.06
N THR A 421 -9.79 -9.41 18.78
CA THR A 421 -8.38 -9.03 18.65
C THR A 421 -7.44 -9.67 19.69
N TRP A 422 -7.93 -10.65 20.47
CA TRP A 422 -7.15 -11.38 21.48
C TRP A 422 -7.45 -12.88 21.47
N PHE A 423 -6.40 -13.71 21.48
CA PHE A 423 -6.46 -15.13 21.08
C PHE A 423 -6.66 -16.13 22.23
N SER A 424 -6.90 -15.67 23.46
CA SER A 424 -6.99 -16.54 24.65
C SER A 424 -8.30 -16.40 25.43
N GLY A 425 -9.37 -15.88 24.83
CA GLY A 425 -10.66 -15.78 25.50
C GLY A 425 -11.30 -17.15 25.70
N ALA A 426 -11.85 -17.40 26.90
CA ALA A 426 -12.71 -18.57 27.11
C ALA A 426 -13.92 -18.50 26.16
N LYS A 427 -14.50 -19.66 25.79
CA LYS A 427 -15.74 -19.71 24.99
C LYS A 427 -16.81 -18.81 25.64
N GLY A 428 -17.16 -17.70 24.99
CA GLY A 428 -18.14 -16.72 25.49
C GLY A 428 -17.68 -15.25 25.49
N GLU A 429 -16.38 -14.98 25.31
CA GLU A 429 -15.81 -13.61 25.37
C GLU A 429 -15.71 -12.88 24.00
N GLU A 430 -16.16 -13.53 22.92
CA GLU A 430 -16.20 -12.96 21.57
C GLU A 430 -17.45 -12.09 21.34
N TRP A 431 -17.44 -11.23 20.30
CA TRP A 431 -18.61 -10.44 19.93
C TRP A 431 -19.81 -11.32 19.59
N GLN A 432 -20.93 -11.12 20.28
CA GLN A 432 -22.19 -11.84 20.06
C GLN A 432 -23.24 -10.91 19.43
N PRO A 433 -23.62 -11.13 18.16
CA PRO A 433 -24.67 -10.35 17.51
C PRO A 433 -25.97 -10.36 18.31
N GLY A 434 -26.51 -9.18 18.58
CA GLY A 434 -27.77 -9.01 19.34
C GLY A 434 -27.61 -8.99 20.86
N VAL A 435 -26.48 -9.46 21.39
CA VAL A 435 -26.20 -9.51 22.85
C VAL A 435 -25.15 -8.48 23.24
N SER A 436 -24.01 -8.45 22.54
CA SER A 436 -22.92 -7.51 22.82
C SER A 436 -23.32 -6.06 22.48
N THR A 437 -22.84 -5.10 23.27
CA THR A 437 -23.18 -3.66 23.12
C THR A 437 -21.93 -2.79 23.01
N ILE A 438 -22.08 -1.62 22.40
CA ILE A 438 -21.00 -0.60 22.37
C ILE A 438 -20.66 -0.19 23.81
N LEU A 439 -21.66 -0.08 24.68
CA LEU A 439 -21.46 0.24 26.08
C LEU A 439 -20.55 -0.77 26.79
N GLN A 440 -20.78 -2.07 26.59
CA GLN A 440 -19.92 -3.13 27.13
C GLN A 440 -18.49 -3.00 26.63
N VAL A 441 -18.29 -2.71 25.33
CA VAL A 441 -16.94 -2.44 24.79
C VAL A 441 -16.30 -1.29 25.55
N LEU A 442 -16.97 -0.14 25.70
CA LEU A 442 -16.40 1.05 26.35
C LEU A 442 -16.06 0.82 27.83
N ILE A 443 -16.92 0.12 28.56
CA ILE A 443 -16.67 -0.25 29.97
C ILE A 443 -15.50 -1.23 30.06
N SER A 444 -15.46 -2.24 29.20
CA SER A 444 -14.34 -3.18 29.14
C SER A 444 -13.03 -2.47 28.85
N ILE A 445 -13.04 -1.45 27.98
CA ILE A 445 -11.84 -0.66 27.68
C ILE A 445 -11.29 -0.01 28.95
N GLN A 446 -12.18 0.69 29.67
CA GLN A 446 -11.83 1.42 30.88
C GLN A 446 -11.37 0.47 32.00
N ALA A 447 -12.00 -0.69 32.14
CA ALA A 447 -11.76 -1.61 33.25
C ALA A 447 -10.54 -2.52 33.06
N MET A 448 -10.34 -3.06 31.85
CA MET A 448 -9.38 -4.15 31.64
C MET A 448 -8.06 -3.67 31.05
N ILE A 449 -8.01 -2.46 30.51
CA ILE A 449 -6.80 -1.96 29.88
C ILE A 449 -6.27 -0.77 30.63
N LEU A 450 -7.12 0.20 30.98
CA LEU A 450 -6.72 1.34 31.78
C LEU A 450 -6.64 0.97 33.27
N CYS A 451 -5.85 -0.05 33.62
CA CYS A 451 -5.69 -0.58 34.97
C CYS A 451 -4.36 -0.17 35.62
N GLU A 452 -4.24 -0.36 36.94
CA GLU A 452 -3.11 0.10 37.76
C GLU A 452 -1.77 -0.58 37.46
N ASP A 453 -1.80 -1.88 37.16
CA ASP A 453 -0.60 -2.68 36.89
C ASP A 453 -0.71 -3.36 35.52
N PRO A 454 -0.40 -2.65 34.45
CA PRO A 454 -0.86 -3.10 33.15
C PRO A 454 0.02 -4.12 32.46
N GLU A 455 1.24 -4.28 32.95
CA GLU A 455 2.07 -5.46 32.72
C GLU A 455 1.35 -6.78 33.05
N ASN A 456 0.41 -6.77 34.01
CA ASN A 456 -0.39 -7.96 34.34
C ASN A 456 -1.36 -8.37 33.23
N ASN A 457 -1.63 -7.47 32.28
CA ASN A 457 -2.47 -7.78 31.13
C ASN A 457 -1.71 -8.57 30.04
N GLU A 458 -0.40 -8.77 30.20
CA GLU A 458 0.39 -9.58 29.27
C GLU A 458 0.12 -11.09 29.48
N PRO A 459 -0.15 -11.88 28.42
CA PRO A 459 -0.40 -13.31 28.54
C PRO A 459 0.73 -14.06 29.26
N GLY A 460 0.36 -14.81 30.30
CA GLY A 460 1.30 -15.63 31.07
C GLY A 460 2.17 -14.86 32.05
N TYR A 461 1.98 -13.54 32.21
CA TYR A 461 2.74 -12.73 33.18
C TYR A 461 2.56 -13.23 34.61
N ALA A 462 1.30 -13.42 35.04
CA ALA A 462 0.98 -13.93 36.37
C ALA A 462 1.57 -15.33 36.66
N ALA A 463 1.67 -16.18 35.63
CA ALA A 463 2.24 -17.51 35.73
C ALA A 463 3.78 -17.51 35.79
N ARG A 464 4.43 -16.53 35.16
CA ARG A 464 5.90 -16.44 35.08
C ARG A 464 6.56 -15.70 36.23
N TYR A 465 5.90 -14.67 36.76
CA TYR A 465 6.56 -13.72 37.67
C TYR A 465 5.91 -13.61 39.06
N GLY A 466 4.77 -14.28 39.28
CA GLY A 466 3.99 -14.14 40.52
C GLY A 466 3.47 -12.72 40.75
N ARG A 467 2.88 -12.43 41.93
CA ARG A 467 2.59 -11.04 42.32
C ARG A 467 3.89 -10.36 42.71
N ARG A 468 4.23 -9.27 42.02
CA ARG A 468 5.39 -8.45 42.35
C ARG A 468 5.17 -7.74 43.69
N LEU A 469 6.20 -7.72 44.54
CA LEU A 469 6.23 -6.94 45.78
C LEU A 469 7.08 -5.68 45.56
N ALA A 470 6.40 -4.54 45.68
CA ALA A 470 6.86 -3.14 45.78
C ALA A 470 7.51 -2.43 44.56
N GLY A 471 6.92 -1.29 44.20
CA GLY A 471 7.46 -0.26 43.29
C GLY A 471 6.93 -0.32 41.84
N PRO A 472 6.76 0.84 41.16
CA PRO A 472 6.32 0.87 39.76
C PRO A 472 7.36 0.23 38.83
N SER A 473 6.92 -0.58 37.87
CA SER A 473 7.82 -1.21 36.88
C SER A 473 8.36 -0.20 35.86
N ALA A 474 9.41 -0.59 35.13
CA ALA A 474 9.93 0.20 34.01
C ALA A 474 8.86 0.43 32.91
N TYR A 475 7.96 -0.54 32.72
CA TYR A 475 6.83 -0.45 31.80
C TYR A 475 5.83 0.62 32.26
N THR A 476 5.46 0.57 33.54
CA THR A 476 4.59 1.56 34.18
C THR A 476 5.20 2.98 34.15
N MET A 477 6.50 3.12 34.37
CA MET A 477 7.20 4.41 34.29
C MET A 477 7.18 4.99 32.88
N SER A 478 7.35 4.14 31.87
CA SER A 478 7.27 4.53 30.46
C SER A 478 5.85 4.94 30.07
N ALA A 479 4.82 4.18 30.50
CA ALA A 479 3.42 4.53 30.28
C ALA A 479 3.04 5.89 30.90
N ARG A 480 3.47 6.15 32.15
CA ARG A 480 3.27 7.44 32.83
C ARG A 480 3.91 8.60 32.05
N SER A 481 5.14 8.41 31.56
CA SER A 481 5.88 9.45 30.81
C SER A 481 5.18 9.80 29.49
N LEU A 482 4.75 8.79 28.73
CA LEU A 482 4.01 8.98 27.49
C LEU A 482 2.65 9.66 27.74
N THR A 483 2.00 9.31 28.84
CA THR A 483 0.72 9.91 29.24
C THR A 483 0.85 11.41 29.51
N VAL A 484 1.87 11.84 30.27
CA VAL A 484 2.12 13.27 30.52
C VAL A 484 2.36 14.05 29.22
N VAL A 485 3.10 13.47 28.27
CA VAL A 485 3.42 14.14 27.01
C VAL A 485 2.22 14.19 26.07
N TYR A 486 1.63 13.04 25.77
CA TYR A 486 0.67 12.89 24.67
C TYR A 486 -0.77 13.09 25.09
N ALA A 487 -1.16 12.65 26.29
CA ALA A 487 -2.55 12.71 26.75
C ALA A 487 -2.85 13.93 27.62
N ILE A 488 -1.84 14.48 28.31
CA ILE A 488 -2.00 15.66 29.18
C ILE A 488 -1.49 16.92 28.48
N ARG A 489 -0.17 17.06 28.28
CA ARG A 489 0.44 18.30 27.78
C ARG A 489 -0.10 18.71 26.41
N ASN A 490 -0.14 17.78 25.45
CA ASN A 490 -0.61 18.09 24.10
C ASN A 490 -2.09 18.49 24.07
N TRP A 491 -2.93 17.81 24.86
CA TRP A 491 -4.36 18.12 24.93
C TRP A 491 -4.66 19.39 25.74
N ALA A 492 -3.85 19.70 26.75
CA ALA A 492 -3.95 20.96 27.48
C ALA A 492 -3.53 22.16 26.61
N ASN A 493 -2.51 21.99 25.76
CA ASN A 493 -2.03 23.05 24.86
C ASN A 493 -2.94 23.26 23.65
N GLN A 494 -3.35 22.16 23.00
CA GLN A 494 -4.11 22.22 21.76
C GLN A 494 -5.11 21.06 21.68
N PRO A 495 -6.25 21.15 22.40
CA PRO A 495 -7.25 20.10 22.34
C PRO A 495 -7.88 20.03 20.94
N PRO A 496 -8.21 18.83 20.43
CA PRO A 496 -8.95 18.71 19.18
C PRO A 496 -10.26 19.50 19.24
N ALA A 497 -10.59 20.23 18.17
CA ALA A 497 -11.74 21.12 18.13
C ALA A 497 -13.06 20.44 18.56
N LEU A 498 -13.23 19.17 18.22
CA LEU A 498 -14.41 18.38 18.61
C LEU A 498 -14.56 18.22 20.13
N TRP A 499 -13.47 18.19 20.88
CA TRP A 499 -13.42 17.87 22.31
C TRP A 499 -13.01 19.05 23.18
N LYS A 500 -12.81 20.22 22.58
CA LYS A 500 -12.26 21.41 23.23
C LYS A 500 -13.05 21.79 24.50
N ASP A 501 -14.37 21.77 24.42
CA ASP A 501 -15.29 22.02 25.52
C ASP A 501 -15.05 21.10 26.73
N ILE A 502 -14.96 19.79 26.47
CA ILE A 502 -14.77 18.76 27.50
C ILE A 502 -13.34 18.82 28.06
N ALA A 503 -12.34 18.98 27.19
CA ALA A 503 -10.93 19.05 27.58
C ALA A 503 -10.65 20.27 28.45
N GLU A 504 -11.11 21.45 28.06
CA GLU A 504 -10.94 22.69 28.83
C GLU A 504 -11.62 22.59 30.20
N ALA A 505 -12.87 22.09 30.25
CA ALA A 505 -13.59 21.90 31.50
C ALA A 505 -12.91 20.87 32.42
N HIS A 506 -12.39 19.78 31.84
CA HIS A 506 -11.63 18.77 32.57
C HIS A 506 -10.38 19.39 33.19
N PHE A 507 -9.47 19.93 32.37
CA PHE A 507 -8.20 20.48 32.86
C PHE A 507 -8.40 21.63 33.84
N LYS A 508 -9.40 22.50 33.62
CA LYS A 508 -9.71 23.58 34.58
C LYS A 508 -10.12 23.05 35.95
N ARG A 509 -10.86 21.96 36.01
CA ARG A 509 -11.33 21.34 37.27
C ARG A 509 -10.26 20.49 37.95
N THR A 510 -9.38 19.86 37.18
CA THR A 510 -8.42 18.86 37.68
C THR A 510 -6.96 19.32 37.68
N ALA A 511 -6.65 20.54 37.22
CA ALA A 511 -5.28 21.06 37.06
C ALA A 511 -4.37 20.80 38.27
N ASN A 512 -4.80 21.17 39.48
CA ASN A 512 -4.01 20.99 40.69
C ASN A 512 -3.70 19.51 40.97
N LYS A 513 -4.69 18.63 40.74
CA LYS A 513 -4.53 17.19 40.92
C LYS A 513 -3.57 16.60 39.88
N ILE A 514 -3.71 17.01 38.62
CA ILE A 514 -2.84 16.58 37.52
C ILE A 514 -1.39 16.98 37.79
N LEU A 515 -1.15 18.23 38.22
CA LEU A 515 0.19 18.73 38.55
C LEU A 515 0.80 17.94 39.71
N GLN A 516 0.04 17.73 40.79
CA GLN A 516 0.50 16.92 41.93
C GLN A 516 0.84 15.48 41.52
N THR A 517 0.07 14.87 40.62
CA THR A 517 0.33 13.53 40.10
C THR A 517 1.59 13.51 39.24
N ALA A 518 1.75 14.45 38.32
CA ALA A 518 2.93 14.53 37.45
C ALA A 518 4.22 14.78 38.27
N GLU A 519 4.16 15.66 39.27
CA GLU A 519 5.28 15.92 40.18
C GLU A 519 5.64 14.68 41.00
N ARG A 520 4.65 13.93 41.48
CA ARG A 520 4.86 12.68 42.21
C ARG A 520 5.53 11.64 41.32
N TRP A 521 5.02 11.42 40.11
CA TRP A 521 5.62 10.50 39.14
C TRP A 521 7.06 10.88 38.78
N ALA A 522 7.34 12.18 38.62
CA ALA A 522 8.70 12.66 38.36
C ALA A 522 9.66 12.47 39.54
N LYS A 523 9.17 12.46 40.79
CA LYS A 523 9.96 12.15 41.99
C LYS A 523 10.23 10.65 42.09
N GLU A 524 9.20 9.83 41.90
CA GLU A 524 9.30 8.36 41.92
C GLU A 524 10.25 7.85 40.84
N SER A 525 10.31 8.49 39.67
CA SER A 525 11.22 8.11 38.58
C SER A 525 12.70 8.47 38.83
N ARG A 526 13.00 9.28 39.85
CA ARG A 526 14.37 9.72 40.17
C ARG A 526 15.01 8.93 41.32
N GLN A 527 14.25 8.07 42.00
CA GLN A 527 14.81 7.21 43.05
C GLN A 527 15.49 5.99 42.39
N PRO A 528 16.76 5.68 42.73
CA PRO A 528 17.42 4.49 42.21
C PRO A 528 16.71 3.23 42.73
N SER A 529 16.48 2.28 41.82
CA SER A 529 15.90 0.96 42.06
C SER A 529 16.73 0.10 43.01
#